data_AF-A0A1H0JH99-F1
#
_entry.id   AF-A0A1H0JH99-F1
#
_cell.length_a   1.000
_cell.length_b   1.000
_cell.length_c   1.000
_cell.angle_alpha   90.00
_cell.angle_beta   90.00
_cell.angle_gamma   90.00
#
_symmetry.space_group_name_H-M   'P 1'
#
loop_
_entity.id
_entity.type
_entity.pdbx_description
1 polymer ?
#
loop_
_entity_poly.entity_id
_entity_poly.type
_entity_poly.pdbx_seq_one_letter_code
_entity_poly.pdbx_strand_id
1 'polypeptide(L)'
;MDVPSRIHFYSAVTGVSFELPPGFEAGAQDERSAQYEWRDEDDDQVLARVVVQQMDVGAAAVRTVAEAFAAADGDLVEERLAVIDDCPTATVVVHLPHGVRGSTPVTGPGGDDLVAHFTAVEFSGAVRTVAAFAPWADRDRWIPVFDEAVASCRFL
;
A
#
# COMPACT_ATOMS: atom_id res chain seq x y z
N MET A 1 -5.94 -27.31 14.04
CA MET A 1 -4.71 -26.50 13.98
C MET A 1 -5.14 -25.24 13.27
N ASP A 2 -5.34 -24.13 14.01
CA ASP A 2 -5.72 -22.86 13.40
C ASP A 2 -4.60 -22.41 12.48
N VAL A 3 -4.92 -22.25 11.20
CA VAL A 3 -4.02 -21.60 10.24
C VAL A 3 -3.89 -20.14 10.68
N PRO A 4 -2.68 -19.55 10.71
CA PRO A 4 -2.55 -18.13 11.03
C PRO A 4 -3.47 -17.33 10.11
N SER A 5 -4.39 -16.55 10.68
CA SER A 5 -5.30 -15.70 9.89
C SER A 5 -4.53 -14.61 9.13
N ARG A 6 -3.28 -14.35 9.51
CA ARG A 6 -2.35 -13.38 8.90
C ARG A 6 -0.89 -13.80 9.05
N ILE A 7 -0.05 -13.28 8.16
CA ILE A 7 1.40 -13.43 8.13
C ILE A 7 2.03 -12.06 8.44
N HIS A 8 3.00 -12.04 9.35
CA HIS A 8 3.75 -10.85 9.69
C HIS A 8 4.90 -10.63 8.70
N PHE A 9 4.97 -9.43 8.14
CA PHE A 9 6.02 -8.97 7.25
C PHE A 9 6.81 -7.84 7.91
N TYR A 10 8.13 -7.88 7.74
CA TYR A 10 9.03 -6.84 8.23
C TYR A 10 10.05 -6.52 7.15
N SER A 11 10.28 -5.23 6.93
CA SER A 11 11.33 -4.74 6.04
C SER A 11 12.36 -3.95 6.84
N ALA A 12 13.56 -4.51 7.01
CA ALA A 12 14.68 -3.84 7.65
C ALA A 12 15.15 -2.59 6.89
N VAL A 13 14.84 -2.50 5.59
CA VAL A 13 15.14 -1.33 4.76
C VAL A 13 14.21 -0.16 5.09
N THR A 14 12.93 -0.43 5.30
CA THR A 14 11.94 0.61 5.55
C THR A 14 11.70 0.85 7.04
N GLY A 15 12.11 -0.06 7.92
CA GLY A 15 11.80 -0.01 9.35
C GLY A 15 10.31 -0.20 9.64
N VAL A 16 9.55 -0.78 8.72
CA VAL A 16 8.10 -1.01 8.88
C VAL A 16 7.84 -2.50 9.02
N SER A 17 7.02 -2.85 10.00
CA SER A 17 6.41 -4.17 10.11
C SER A 17 4.89 -4.06 10.04
N PHE A 18 4.22 -5.09 9.51
CA PHE A 18 2.76 -5.13 9.33
C PHE A 18 2.30 -6.55 9.04
N GLU A 19 0.99 -6.77 9.01
CA GLU A 19 0.37 -8.07 8.76
C GLU A 19 -0.44 -8.07 7.47
N LEU A 20 -0.31 -9.14 6.68
CA LEU A 20 -1.15 -9.38 5.51
C LEU A 20 -1.79 -10.78 5.58
N PRO A 21 -2.92 -11.03 4.88
CA PRO A 21 -3.50 -12.36 4.80
C PRO A 21 -2.54 -13.40 4.17
N PRO A 22 -2.71 -14.70 4.47
CA PRO A 22 -1.99 -15.76 3.77
C PRO A 22 -2.26 -15.71 2.26
N GLY A 23 -1.21 -15.75 1.44
CA GLY A 23 -1.29 -15.61 -0.02
C GLY A 23 -0.49 -14.42 -0.56
N PHE A 24 -0.11 -13.46 0.30
CA PHE A 24 0.92 -12.49 -0.04
C PHE A 24 2.31 -13.10 0.07
N GLU A 25 3.16 -12.79 -0.90
CA GLU A 25 4.57 -13.18 -0.94
C GLU A 25 5.46 -11.95 -1.04
N ALA A 26 6.68 -12.02 -0.49
CA ALA A 26 7.66 -10.95 -0.62
C ALA A 26 8.15 -10.87 -2.08
N GLY A 27 8.01 -9.69 -2.68
CA GLY A 27 8.45 -9.39 -4.04
C GLY A 27 9.79 -8.65 -4.06
N ALA A 28 9.91 -7.67 -4.96
CA ALA A 28 11.12 -6.87 -5.10
C ALA A 28 11.41 -6.00 -3.86
N GLN A 29 12.69 -5.86 -3.53
CA GLN A 29 13.17 -4.97 -2.48
C GLN A 29 14.39 -4.20 -3.01
N ASP A 30 14.43 -2.90 -2.76
CA ASP A 30 15.58 -2.05 -3.08
C ASP A 30 16.13 -1.39 -1.80
N GLU A 31 16.97 -0.36 -1.93
CA GLU A 31 17.61 0.34 -0.81
C GLU A 31 16.63 1.16 0.05
N ARG A 32 15.40 1.39 -0.41
CA ARG A 32 14.40 2.25 0.24
C ARG A 32 12.97 1.72 0.18
N SER A 33 12.73 0.61 -0.51
CA SER A 33 11.40 0.03 -0.67
C SER A 33 11.38 -1.49 -0.53
N ALA A 34 10.24 -2.02 -0.10
CA ALA A 34 9.92 -3.44 -0.11
C ALA A 34 8.52 -3.65 -0.68
N GLN A 35 8.36 -4.70 -1.48
CA GLN A 35 7.11 -5.04 -2.15
C GLN A 35 6.60 -6.39 -1.68
N TYR A 36 5.27 -6.53 -1.64
CA TYR A 36 4.57 -7.75 -1.29
C TYR A 36 3.40 -7.93 -2.25
N GLU A 37 3.26 -9.11 -2.84
CA GLU A 37 2.34 -9.35 -3.94
C GLU A 37 1.43 -10.53 -3.63
N TRP A 38 0.15 -10.37 -3.93
CA TRP A 38 -0.77 -11.48 -4.08
C TRP A 38 -0.88 -11.79 -5.56
N ARG A 39 -0.64 -13.05 -5.93
CA ARG A 39 -0.70 -13.51 -7.31
C ARG A 39 -1.80 -14.54 -7.52
N ASP A 40 -2.31 -14.59 -8.74
CA ASP A 40 -3.17 -15.68 -9.18
C ASP A 40 -2.33 -16.96 -9.32
N GLU A 41 -2.84 -18.08 -8.82
CA GLU A 41 -2.12 -19.36 -8.82
C GLU A 41 -2.02 -19.97 -10.23
N ASP A 42 -2.95 -19.65 -11.13
CA ASP A 42 -3.06 -20.28 -12.44
C ASP A 42 -2.18 -19.62 -13.50
N ASP A 43 -1.99 -18.29 -13.44
CA ASP A 43 -1.24 -17.54 -14.46
C ASP A 43 -0.20 -16.54 -13.94
N ASP A 44 0.11 -16.56 -12.63
CA ASP A 44 1.11 -15.70 -11.97
C ASP A 44 0.79 -14.19 -12.07
N GLN A 45 -0.45 -13.83 -12.40
CA GLN A 45 -0.91 -12.45 -12.49
C GLN A 45 -0.96 -11.80 -11.10
N VAL A 46 -0.36 -10.61 -10.94
CA VAL A 46 -0.44 -9.85 -9.68
C VAL A 46 -1.85 -9.26 -9.51
N LEU A 47 -2.61 -9.75 -8.53
CA LEU A 47 -3.97 -9.33 -8.20
C LEU A 47 -4.01 -8.24 -7.12
N ALA A 48 -3.00 -8.20 -6.26
CA ALA A 48 -2.80 -7.10 -5.33
C ALA A 48 -1.31 -6.91 -5.05
N ARG A 49 -0.91 -5.66 -4.81
CA ARG A 49 0.47 -5.32 -4.42
C ARG A 49 0.43 -4.35 -3.25
N VAL A 50 1.34 -4.53 -2.31
CA VAL A 50 1.66 -3.57 -1.24
C VAL A 50 3.12 -3.17 -1.41
N VAL A 51 3.40 -1.88 -1.45
CA VAL A 51 4.73 -1.30 -1.53
C VAL A 51 4.92 -0.43 -0.31
N VAL A 52 5.98 -0.70 0.45
CA VAL A 52 6.38 0.15 1.56
C VAL A 52 7.63 0.93 1.14
N GLN A 53 7.66 2.23 1.36
CA GLN A 53 8.81 3.06 1.00
C GLN A 53 9.20 4.03 2.12
N GLN A 54 10.48 4.35 2.18
CA GLN A 54 11.00 5.49 2.93
C GLN A 54 11.18 6.69 2.00
N MET A 55 10.60 7.82 2.37
CA MET A 55 10.74 9.09 1.66
C MET A 55 11.48 10.12 2.53
N ASP A 56 12.49 10.77 1.95
CA ASP A 56 13.24 11.87 2.56
C ASP A 56 12.48 13.20 2.41
N VAL A 57 11.19 13.21 2.74
CA VAL A 57 10.35 14.42 2.77
C VAL A 57 9.95 14.73 4.22
N GLY A 58 9.86 16.01 4.56
CA GLY A 58 9.53 16.42 5.94
C GLY A 58 8.08 16.13 6.33
N ALA A 59 7.79 16.07 7.64
CA ALA A 59 6.48 15.75 8.24
C ALA A 59 5.27 16.47 7.62
N ALA A 60 5.45 17.74 7.21
CA ALA A 60 4.41 18.54 6.56
C ALA A 60 3.96 17.97 5.19
N ALA A 61 4.67 16.97 4.66
CA ALA A 61 4.37 16.34 3.38
C ALA A 61 3.43 15.12 3.50
N VAL A 62 3.04 14.63 4.67
CA VAL A 62 2.19 13.42 4.80
C VAL A 62 0.87 13.57 4.01
N ARG A 63 0.16 14.68 4.22
CA ARG A 63 -1.07 14.99 3.48
C ARG A 63 -0.77 15.37 2.02
N THR A 64 0.30 16.13 1.78
CA THR A 64 0.71 16.53 0.43
C THR A 64 1.14 15.35 -0.45
N VAL A 65 1.70 14.28 0.12
CA VAL A 65 2.11 13.07 -0.58
C VAL A 65 0.87 12.26 -0.94
N ALA A 66 -0.05 12.06 0.01
CA ALA A 66 -1.34 11.43 -0.23
C ALA A 66 -2.15 12.19 -1.32
N GLU A 67 -2.26 13.51 -1.19
CA GLU A 67 -2.93 14.38 -2.18
C GLU A 67 -2.19 14.41 -3.53
N ALA A 68 -0.86 14.39 -3.56
CA ALA A 68 -0.09 14.36 -4.81
C ALA A 68 -0.30 13.06 -5.60
N PHE A 69 -0.51 11.94 -4.91
CA PHE A 69 -0.88 10.68 -5.56
C PHE A 69 -2.31 10.71 -6.12
N ALA A 70 -3.25 11.38 -5.44
CA ALA A 70 -4.60 11.60 -5.96
C ALA A 70 -4.61 12.56 -7.17
N ALA A 71 -3.78 13.59 -7.16
CA ALA A 71 -3.75 14.63 -8.20
C ALA A 71 -3.20 14.19 -9.56
N ALA A 72 -2.64 12.99 -9.68
CA ALA A 72 -1.97 12.47 -10.87
C ALA A 72 -2.91 11.66 -11.81
N ASP A 73 -4.14 12.15 -12.04
CA ASP A 73 -5.23 11.52 -12.84
C ASP A 73 -6.14 10.52 -12.08
N GLY A 74 -6.25 10.64 -10.74
CA GLY A 74 -7.13 9.81 -9.91
C GLY A 74 -8.34 10.55 -9.31
N ASP A 75 -9.43 9.83 -9.10
CA ASP A 75 -10.60 10.30 -8.35
C ASP A 75 -10.48 9.91 -6.86
N LEU A 76 -10.49 10.90 -5.96
CA LEU A 76 -10.47 10.63 -4.52
C LEU A 76 -11.77 9.92 -4.10
N VAL A 77 -11.62 8.73 -3.54
CA VAL A 77 -12.72 7.91 -3.02
C VAL A 77 -12.93 8.20 -1.54
N GLU A 78 -11.84 8.24 -0.78
CA GLU A 78 -11.88 8.39 0.68
C GLU A 78 -10.60 9.02 1.21
N GLU A 79 -10.71 9.78 2.30
CA GLU A 79 -9.58 10.28 3.10
C GLU A 79 -9.83 9.96 4.57
N ARG A 80 -8.79 9.47 5.27
CA ARG A 80 -8.83 9.13 6.68
C ARG A 80 -7.59 9.62 7.40
N LEU A 81 -7.80 10.14 8.60
CA LEU A 81 -6.74 10.47 9.55
C LEU A 81 -6.84 9.54 10.75
N ALA A 82 -5.70 8.97 11.14
CA ALA A 82 -5.60 8.06 12.26
C ALA A 82 -4.29 8.30 13.04
N VAL A 83 -4.17 7.64 14.19
CA VAL A 83 -2.90 7.51 14.90
C VAL A 83 -2.58 6.02 14.94
N ILE A 84 -1.45 5.63 14.33
CA ILE A 84 -0.97 4.25 14.28
C ILE A 84 0.41 4.24 14.91
N ASP A 85 0.59 3.39 15.92
CA ASP A 85 1.86 3.29 16.67
C ASP A 85 2.35 4.65 17.18
N ASP A 86 1.44 5.41 17.80
CA ASP A 86 1.63 6.79 18.28
C ASP A 86 2.03 7.83 17.20
N CYS A 87 1.98 7.45 15.92
CA CYS A 87 2.34 8.32 14.80
C CYS A 87 1.09 8.82 14.05
N PRO A 88 0.96 10.15 13.80
CA PRO A 88 -0.08 10.68 12.94
C PRO A 88 0.02 10.08 11.54
N THR A 89 -1.08 9.51 11.07
CA THR A 89 -1.15 8.81 9.79
C THR A 89 -2.29 9.36 8.97
N ALA A 90 -2.02 9.63 7.68
CA ALA A 90 -3.04 9.97 6.70
C ALA A 90 -3.13 8.86 5.66
N THR A 91 -4.35 8.44 5.36
CA THR A 91 -4.66 7.46 4.33
C THR A 91 -5.61 8.07 3.32
N VAL A 92 -5.33 7.89 2.04
CA VAL A 92 -6.25 8.21 0.95
C VAL A 92 -6.50 6.97 0.10
N VAL A 93 -7.75 6.80 -0.30
CA VAL A 93 -8.15 5.80 -1.29
C VAL A 93 -8.51 6.54 -2.56
N VAL A 94 -7.91 6.12 -3.67
CA VAL A 94 -8.02 6.79 -4.97
C VAL A 94 -8.43 5.75 -6.01
N HIS A 95 -9.37 6.11 -6.85
CA HIS A 95 -9.67 5.40 -8.08
C HIS A 95 -8.79 5.96 -9.19
N LEU A 96 -7.97 5.10 -9.81
CA LEU A 96 -7.09 5.49 -10.91
C LEU A 96 -7.66 4.95 -12.22
N PRO A 97 -8.45 5.73 -12.97
CA PRO A 97 -8.91 5.33 -14.29
C PRO A 97 -7.72 5.10 -15.22
N HIS A 98 -7.66 3.93 -15.87
CA HIS A 98 -6.58 3.50 -16.78
C HIS A 98 -5.22 3.13 -16.16
N GLY A 99 -5.11 3.02 -14.83
CA GLY A 99 -3.91 2.55 -14.14
C GLY A 99 -2.65 3.44 -14.31
N VAL A 100 -1.57 3.12 -13.58
CA VAL A 100 -0.33 3.92 -13.62
C VAL A 100 0.53 3.53 -14.83
N ARG A 101 0.75 4.46 -15.77
CA ARG A 101 1.64 4.26 -16.92
C ARG A 101 3.12 4.32 -16.50
N GLY A 102 3.71 3.17 -16.21
CA GLY A 102 5.17 3.01 -16.13
C GLY A 102 5.68 2.48 -14.80
N SER A 103 6.53 1.45 -14.88
CA SER A 103 7.17 0.65 -13.83
C SER A 103 6.26 -0.30 -13.04
N THR A 104 6.11 -1.49 -13.63
CA THR A 104 5.58 -2.76 -13.10
C THR A 104 4.08 -2.77 -12.83
N PRO A 105 3.26 -3.32 -13.74
CA PRO A 105 1.81 -3.26 -13.59
C PRO A 105 1.37 -4.15 -12.41
N VAL A 106 0.41 -3.67 -11.62
CA VAL A 106 -0.68 -4.56 -11.20
C VAL A 106 -1.48 -4.74 -12.47
N THR A 107 -1.20 -5.81 -13.22
CA THR A 107 -1.95 -6.10 -14.43
C THR A 107 -3.27 -6.67 -13.97
N GLY A 108 -4.35 -5.90 -14.05
CA GLY A 108 -5.63 -6.47 -14.46
C GLY A 108 -5.56 -6.81 -15.97
N PRO A 109 -6.42 -7.69 -16.49
CA PRO A 109 -6.49 -7.94 -17.91
C PRO A 109 -7.02 -6.71 -18.70
N GLY A 110 -6.13 -5.77 -19.02
CA GLY A 110 -6.31 -4.77 -20.08
C GLY A 110 -6.63 -3.34 -19.62
N GLY A 111 -5.62 -2.56 -19.24
CA GLY A 111 -5.79 -1.10 -19.04
C GLY A 111 -6.80 -0.75 -17.94
N ASP A 112 -6.91 -1.63 -16.95
CA ASP A 112 -7.97 -1.61 -15.95
C ASP A 112 -7.75 -0.53 -14.90
N ASP A 113 -8.88 0.07 -14.55
CA ASP A 113 -9.01 0.95 -13.40
C ASP A 113 -8.45 0.27 -12.14
N LEU A 114 -7.71 1.03 -11.34
CA LEU A 114 -7.15 0.54 -10.08
C LEU A 114 -7.81 1.23 -8.90
N VAL A 115 -7.95 0.50 -7.80
CA VAL A 115 -7.97 1.13 -6.49
C VAL A 115 -6.53 1.25 -6.00
N ALA A 116 -6.16 2.46 -5.59
CA ALA A 116 -4.91 2.74 -4.93
C ALA A 116 -5.17 3.23 -3.52
N HIS A 117 -4.48 2.65 -2.56
CA HIS A 117 -4.57 2.94 -1.14
C HIS A 117 -3.23 3.46 -0.69
N PHE A 118 -3.15 4.76 -0.42
CA PHE A 118 -1.91 5.43 -0.05
C PHE A 118 -1.99 5.86 1.40
N THR A 119 -1.08 5.35 2.19
CA THR A 119 -0.90 5.73 3.57
C THR A 119 0.46 6.38 3.73
N ALA A 120 0.49 7.53 4.40
CA ALA A 120 1.71 8.23 4.77
C ALA A 120 1.73 8.48 6.27
N VAL A 121 2.90 8.27 6.86
CA VAL A 121 3.14 8.41 8.30
C VAL A 121 4.50 9.07 8.50
N GLU A 122 4.57 10.01 9.43
CA GLU A 122 5.86 10.55 9.86
C GLU A 122 6.36 9.78 11.08
N PHE A 123 7.60 9.30 10.98
CA PHE A 123 8.28 8.60 12.05
C PHE A 123 9.75 8.98 12.06
N SER A 124 10.24 9.45 13.22
CA SER A 124 11.64 9.78 13.45
C SER A 124 12.23 10.78 12.44
N GLY A 125 11.45 11.78 12.02
CA GLY A 125 11.89 12.84 11.11
C GLY A 125 11.89 12.44 9.63
N ALA A 126 11.34 11.28 9.27
CA ALA A 126 11.20 10.83 7.89
C ALA A 126 9.78 10.32 7.62
N VAL A 127 9.33 10.41 6.37
CA VAL A 127 8.01 9.88 5.99
C VAL A 127 8.18 8.44 5.53
N ARG A 128 7.31 7.56 6.03
CA ARG A 128 7.09 6.22 5.48
C ARG A 128 5.79 6.23 4.71
N THR A 129 5.76 5.51 3.60
CA THR A 129 4.54 5.29 2.83
C THR A 129 4.25 3.82 2.72
N VAL A 130 2.97 3.49 2.79
CA VAL A 130 2.42 2.19 2.41
C VAL A 130 1.47 2.47 1.26
N ALA A 131 1.81 2.00 0.07
CA ALA A 131 1.00 2.13 -1.14
C ALA A 131 0.51 0.74 -1.54
N ALA A 132 -0.79 0.53 -1.54
CA ALA A 132 -1.40 -0.73 -1.95
C ALA A 132 -2.27 -0.54 -3.19
N PHE A 133 -2.26 -1.52 -4.07
CA PHE A 133 -2.88 -1.46 -5.39
C PHE A 133 -3.61 -2.76 -5.68
N ALA A 134 -4.81 -2.65 -6.25
CA ALA A 134 -5.59 -3.78 -6.76
C ALA A 134 -6.52 -3.33 -7.89
N PRO A 135 -7.08 -4.25 -8.69
CA PRO A 135 -8.14 -3.94 -9.64
C PRO A 135 -9.34 -3.26 -8.97
N TRP A 136 -9.86 -2.20 -9.59
CA TRP A 136 -11.02 -1.46 -9.09
C TRP A 136 -12.28 -2.34 -8.97
N ALA A 137 -12.40 -3.34 -9.85
CA ALA A 137 -13.48 -4.32 -9.81
C ALA A 137 -13.54 -5.10 -8.49
N ASP A 138 -12.39 -5.31 -7.84
CA ASP A 138 -12.24 -6.06 -6.60
C ASP A 138 -12.03 -5.16 -5.37
N ARG A 139 -12.26 -3.85 -5.49
CA ARG A 139 -11.97 -2.88 -4.41
C ARG A 139 -12.67 -3.23 -3.08
N ASP A 140 -13.88 -3.76 -3.13
CA ASP A 140 -14.66 -4.10 -1.92
C ASP A 140 -14.03 -5.28 -1.16
N ARG A 141 -13.25 -6.13 -1.86
CA ARG A 141 -12.43 -7.18 -1.26
C ARG A 141 -11.12 -6.62 -0.71
N TRP A 142 -10.45 -5.73 -1.44
CA TRP A 142 -9.07 -5.35 -1.14
C TRP A 142 -8.93 -4.14 -0.20
N ILE A 143 -9.84 -3.17 -0.24
CA ILE A 143 -9.78 -2.01 0.67
C ILE A 143 -9.75 -2.46 2.14
N PRO A 144 -10.62 -3.37 2.62
CA PRO A 144 -10.55 -3.84 4.01
C PRO A 144 -9.22 -4.52 4.35
N VAL A 145 -8.64 -5.28 3.42
CA VAL A 145 -7.33 -5.92 3.60
C VAL A 145 -6.22 -4.88 3.75
N PHE A 146 -6.24 -3.82 2.95
CA PHE A 146 -5.26 -2.73 3.02
C PHE A 146 -5.43 -1.89 4.30
N ASP A 147 -6.67 -1.64 4.71
CA ASP A 147 -6.97 -0.95 5.97
C ASP A 147 -6.44 -1.72 7.19
N GLU A 148 -6.63 -3.04 7.17
CA GLU A 148 -6.15 -3.93 8.21
C GLU A 148 -4.62 -4.01 8.24
N ALA A 149 -3.97 -4.04 7.08
CA ALA A 149 -2.51 -4.01 6.95
C ALA A 149 -1.95 -2.72 7.56
N VAL A 150 -2.52 -1.57 7.19
CA VAL A 150 -2.12 -0.26 7.72
C VAL A 150 -2.35 -0.16 9.22
N ALA A 151 -3.50 -0.60 9.74
CA ALA A 151 -3.80 -0.60 11.17
C ALA A 151 -2.83 -1.47 12.00
N SER A 152 -2.26 -2.51 11.36
CA SER A 152 -1.27 -3.39 11.97
C SER A 152 0.16 -2.84 11.94
N CYS A 153 0.41 -1.74 11.24
CA CYS A 153 1.76 -1.21 11.07
C CYS A 153 2.43 -0.89 12.41
N ARG A 154 3.73 -1.21 12.49
CA ARG A 154 4.66 -0.77 13.53
C ARG A 154 5.89 -0.15 12.88
N PHE A 155 6.38 0.94 13.47
CA PHE A 155 7.51 1.70 12.96
C PHE A 155 8.70 1.54 13.91
N LEU A 156 9.81 1.01 13.38
CA LEU A 156 10.98 0.54 14.12
C LEU A 156 12.26 1.25 13.68
#